data_AF-A0A954SIW7-F1
#
_entry.id   AF-A0A954SIW7-F1
#
_cell.length_a   1.000
_cell.length_b   1.000
_cell.length_c   1.000
_cell.angle_alpha   90.00
_cell.angle_beta   90.00
_cell.angle_gamma   90.00
#
_symmetry.space_group_name_H-M   'P 1'
#
loop_
_entity.id
_entity.type
_entity.pdbx_description
1 polymer ?
#
loop_
_entity_poly.entity_id
_entity_poly.type
_entity_poly.pdbx_seq_one_letter_code
_entity_poly.pdbx_strand_id
1 'polypeptide(L)'
;LFLIDREIAALKPAAKIIPCIADITDRRRIDSLLRKHRPAVLFHAAAHKHVPMMEMNCGEAVKNNIVGTKHLVDMADRHGVEHFVMISTDKAVNPTSVMGVTKQLAERYVHAMSQVSEKTKFVVVRFGNVLASAGSVVPIFQEQIRRGGPVTVTHPEMRRFFMTIPEASQLVLQAAAMGRGGEIFVLDMGEPVKIADLAADLIRLSGLTTDDIEITFTGVRPGEKLYEELYFDEEQTLPTPHPKLRVAYHRPFSLEDVLESFRALWRLRNKSERRVRLKLREIVPEYRDNGDTAPPTPAPQPVPSEPQTILPSNDQI
;
A
#
# COMPACT_ATOMS: atom_id res chain seq x y z
N LEU A 1 -10.05 -9.82 13.80
CA LEU A 1 -9.13 -10.70 14.57
C LEU A 1 -9.82 -12.00 14.99
N PHE A 2 -10.88 -11.96 15.80
CA PHE A 2 -11.62 -13.18 16.20
C PHE A 2 -12.09 -14.05 15.01
N LEU A 3 -12.70 -13.45 13.99
CA LEU A 3 -13.15 -14.21 12.80
C LEU A 3 -11.99 -14.86 12.05
N ILE A 4 -10.85 -14.17 11.94
CA ILE A 4 -9.62 -14.71 11.31
C ILE A 4 -9.07 -15.88 12.12
N ASP A 5 -9.04 -15.78 13.45
CA ASP A 5 -8.60 -16.86 14.33
C ASP A 5 -9.46 -18.12 14.14
N ARG A 6 -10.78 -17.95 14.05
CA ARG A 6 -11.72 -19.05 13.75
C ARG A 6 -11.52 -19.64 12.36
N GLU A 7 -11.33 -18.80 11.35
CA GLU A 7 -11.11 -19.23 9.98
C GLU A 7 -9.82 -20.06 9.86
N ILE A 8 -8.71 -19.57 10.43
CA ILE A 8 -7.44 -20.29 10.45
C ILE A 8 -7.56 -21.59 11.24
N ALA A 9 -8.22 -21.59 12.41
CA ALA A 9 -8.42 -22.81 13.19
C ALA A 9 -9.21 -23.88 12.41
N ALA A 10 -10.19 -23.46 11.61
CA ALA A 10 -10.98 -24.37 10.78
C ALA A 10 -10.16 -25.03 9.65
N LEU A 11 -9.09 -24.37 9.17
CA LEU A 11 -8.16 -24.94 8.20
C LEU A 11 -7.27 -26.05 8.76
N LYS A 12 -7.24 -26.22 10.10
CA LYS A 12 -6.40 -27.22 10.81
C LYS A 12 -4.94 -27.21 10.31
N PRO A 13 -4.26 -26.05 10.32
CA PRO A 13 -2.90 -25.98 9.82
C PRO A 13 -1.97 -26.84 10.67
N ALA A 14 -0.95 -27.44 10.04
CA ALA A 14 0.12 -28.10 10.77
C ALA A 14 0.95 -27.10 11.60
N ALA A 15 0.97 -25.83 11.20
CA ALA A 15 1.66 -24.76 11.90
C ALA A 15 0.92 -24.36 13.19
N LYS A 16 1.68 -24.12 14.26
CA LYS A 16 1.14 -23.58 15.52
C LYS A 16 0.79 -22.11 15.35
N ILE A 17 -0.47 -21.77 15.59
CA ILE A 17 -0.98 -20.40 15.53
C ILE A 17 -1.10 -19.85 16.94
N ILE A 18 -0.57 -18.65 17.17
CA ILE A 18 -0.60 -17.98 18.48
C ILE A 18 -1.19 -16.57 18.30
N PRO A 19 -2.51 -16.39 18.54
CA PRO A 19 -3.12 -15.07 18.45
C PRO A 19 -2.58 -14.16 19.56
N CYS A 20 -2.10 -12.97 19.16
CA CYS A 20 -1.58 -11.97 20.09
C CYS A 20 -2.33 -10.65 19.91
N ILE A 21 -3.07 -10.23 20.93
CA ILE A 21 -3.68 -8.90 20.95
C ILE A 21 -2.63 -7.87 21.37
N ALA A 22 -2.38 -6.90 20.49
CA ALA A 22 -1.43 -5.80 20.68
C ALA A 22 -1.74 -4.65 19.71
N ASP A 23 -1.33 -3.45 20.11
CA ASP A 23 -1.22 -2.28 19.24
C ASP A 23 0.26 -2.07 18.88
N ILE A 24 0.56 -1.84 17.60
CA ILE A 24 1.94 -1.60 17.13
C ILE A 24 2.54 -0.31 17.69
N THR A 25 1.71 0.60 18.19
CA THR A 25 2.11 1.82 18.87
C THR A 25 2.52 1.57 20.33
N ASP A 26 2.10 0.46 20.95
CA ASP A 26 2.57 0.03 22.26
C ASP A 26 3.93 -0.68 22.15
N ARG A 27 4.98 0.14 22.22
CA ARG A 27 6.37 -0.33 22.13
C ARG A 27 6.73 -1.39 23.17
N ARG A 28 6.21 -1.31 24.40
CA ARG A 28 6.55 -2.28 25.45
C ARG A 28 5.94 -3.64 25.15
N ARG A 29 4.68 -3.64 24.68
CA ARG A 29 4.00 -4.86 24.27
C ARG A 29 4.68 -5.53 23.08
N ILE A 30 5.01 -4.76 22.04
CA ILE A 30 5.73 -5.27 20.87
C ILE A 30 7.10 -5.85 21.24
N ASP A 31 7.90 -5.13 22.05
CA ASP A 31 9.21 -5.62 22.49
C ASP A 31 9.10 -6.96 23.24
N SER A 32 8.11 -7.09 24.13
CA SER A 32 7.85 -8.33 24.86
C SER A 32 7.49 -9.50 23.92
N LEU A 33 6.68 -9.24 22.88
CA LEU A 33 6.31 -10.27 21.91
C LEU A 33 7.50 -10.72 21.05
N LEU A 34 8.30 -9.78 20.53
CA LEU A 34 9.47 -10.12 19.72
C LEU A 34 10.53 -10.87 20.54
N ARG A 35 10.74 -10.47 21.80
CA ARG A 35 11.65 -11.19 22.71
C ARG A 35 11.19 -12.62 22.99
N LYS A 36 9.89 -12.81 23.18
CA LYS A 36 9.28 -14.11 23.50
C LYS A 36 9.27 -15.06 22.30
N HIS A 37 8.91 -14.55 21.12
CA HIS A 37 8.65 -15.38 19.94
C HIS A 37 9.79 -15.44 18.94
N ARG A 38 10.72 -14.46 18.96
CA ARG A 38 11.92 -14.38 18.11
C ARG A 38 11.63 -14.73 16.64
N PRO A 39 10.74 -13.98 15.97
CA PRO A 39 10.35 -14.31 14.60
C PRO A 39 11.54 -14.12 13.64
N ALA A 40 11.73 -15.06 12.72
CA ALA A 40 12.69 -14.92 11.62
C ALA A 40 12.18 -13.94 10.54
N VAL A 41 10.87 -13.92 10.31
CA VAL A 41 10.23 -13.04 9.33
C VAL A 41 9.10 -12.26 9.97
N LEU A 42 8.99 -10.97 9.67
CA LEU A 42 7.92 -10.09 10.13
C LEU A 42 7.22 -9.44 8.92
N PHE A 43 5.96 -9.79 8.71
CA PHE A 43 5.08 -9.14 7.73
C PHE A 43 4.28 -8.01 8.39
N HIS A 44 4.58 -6.77 8.02
CA HIS A 44 3.91 -5.58 8.55
C HIS A 44 2.76 -5.15 7.62
N ALA A 45 1.55 -5.59 7.96
CA ALA A 45 0.30 -5.24 7.28
C ALA A 45 -0.61 -4.30 8.11
N ALA A 46 -0.11 -3.74 9.21
CA ALA A 46 -0.90 -2.88 10.09
C ALA A 46 -0.81 -1.41 9.66
N ALA A 47 -1.97 -0.81 9.33
CA ALA A 47 -2.09 0.60 9.02
C ALA A 47 -3.57 1.03 9.04
N HIS A 48 -3.82 2.33 9.21
CA HIS A 48 -5.07 2.92 8.80
C HIS A 48 -5.06 3.21 7.29
N LYS A 49 -6.04 2.65 6.57
CA LYS A 49 -6.09 2.69 5.09
C LYS A 49 -7.22 3.53 4.49
N HIS A 50 -8.20 3.95 5.29
CA HIS A 50 -9.39 4.64 4.76
C HIS A 50 -9.09 6.12 4.51
N VAL A 51 -8.92 6.49 3.24
CA VAL A 51 -8.57 7.87 2.83
C VAL A 51 -9.47 8.93 3.48
N PRO A 52 -10.82 8.89 3.37
CA PRO A 52 -11.66 9.93 3.97
C PRO A 52 -11.51 10.04 5.49
N MET A 53 -11.31 8.91 6.17
CA MET A 53 -11.11 8.91 7.63
C MET A 53 -9.76 9.54 8.00
N MET A 54 -8.71 9.28 7.22
CA MET A 54 -7.37 9.83 7.49
C MET A 54 -7.27 11.32 7.15
N GLU A 55 -8.05 11.81 6.19
CA GLU A 55 -8.18 13.24 5.93
C GLU A 55 -8.74 14.01 7.13
N MET A 56 -9.65 13.38 7.89
CA MET A 56 -10.26 13.95 9.09
C MET A 56 -9.46 13.67 10.38
N ASN A 57 -8.48 12.76 10.33
CA ASN A 57 -7.74 12.28 11.51
C ASN A 57 -6.25 12.14 11.17
N CYS A 58 -5.62 13.21 10.67
CA CYS A 58 -4.23 13.23 10.24
C CYS A 58 -3.28 12.88 11.38
N GLY A 59 -3.60 13.33 12.60
CA GLY A 59 -2.84 12.97 13.80
C GLY A 59 -2.77 11.46 14.05
N GLU A 60 -3.88 10.75 13.84
CA GLU A 60 -3.95 9.30 14.00
C GLU A 60 -3.24 8.57 12.84
N ALA A 61 -3.33 9.10 11.62
CA ALA A 61 -2.54 8.61 10.48
C ALA A 61 -1.03 8.68 10.78
N VAL A 62 -0.55 9.78 11.36
CA VAL A 62 0.85 9.94 11.79
C VAL A 62 1.20 8.94 12.91
N LYS A 63 0.36 8.82 13.94
CA LYS A 63 0.65 7.89 15.06
C LYS A 63 0.72 6.44 14.60
N ASN A 64 -0.25 5.99 13.80
CA ASN A 64 -0.37 4.59 13.41
C ASN A 64 0.55 4.24 12.24
N ASN A 65 0.44 4.95 11.12
CA ASN A 65 1.13 4.58 9.88
C ASN A 65 2.62 4.91 9.93
N ILE A 66 3.00 6.04 10.56
CA ILE A 66 4.40 6.46 10.64
C ILE A 66 5.05 5.90 11.91
N VAL A 67 4.57 6.31 13.08
CA VAL A 67 5.23 5.97 14.35
C VAL A 67 5.07 4.48 14.69
N GLY A 68 3.91 3.89 14.43
CA GLY A 68 3.70 2.44 14.57
C GLY A 68 4.65 1.62 13.69
N THR A 69 4.81 2.00 12.42
CA THR A 69 5.81 1.38 11.53
C THR A 69 7.22 1.55 12.09
N LYS A 70 7.59 2.77 12.50
CA LYS A 70 8.90 3.06 13.08
C LYS A 70 9.21 2.13 14.26
N HIS A 71 8.25 1.93 15.16
CA HIS A 71 8.41 1.04 16.30
C HIS A 71 8.67 -0.41 15.87
N LEU A 72 7.88 -0.94 14.92
CA LEU A 72 8.07 -2.31 14.45
C LEU A 72 9.43 -2.49 13.75
N VAL A 73 9.84 -1.55 12.91
CA VAL A 73 11.14 -1.55 12.24
C VAL A 73 12.28 -1.51 13.26
N ASP A 74 12.23 -0.60 14.23
CA ASP A 74 13.25 -0.51 15.29
C ASP A 74 13.35 -1.80 16.10
N MET A 75 12.21 -2.44 16.42
CA MET A 75 12.19 -3.67 17.20
C MET A 75 12.64 -4.87 16.36
N ALA A 76 12.31 -4.91 15.07
CA ALA A 76 12.76 -5.96 14.17
C ALA A 76 14.30 -5.97 14.09
N ASP A 77 14.91 -4.82 13.86
CA ASP A 77 16.37 -4.66 13.82
C ASP A 77 17.03 -5.02 15.16
N ARG A 78 16.49 -4.48 16.26
CA ARG A 78 16.99 -4.73 17.62
C ARG A 78 16.99 -6.22 17.99
N HIS A 79 15.93 -6.94 17.64
CA HIS A 79 15.76 -8.35 17.97
C HIS A 79 16.32 -9.29 16.89
N GLY A 80 16.94 -8.75 15.83
CA GLY A 80 17.60 -9.54 14.78
C GLY A 80 16.62 -10.36 13.95
N VAL A 81 15.45 -9.80 13.63
CA VAL A 81 14.53 -10.42 12.65
C VAL A 81 15.26 -10.47 11.31
N GLU A 82 15.32 -11.62 10.65
CA GLU A 82 16.11 -11.78 9.43
C GLU A 82 15.49 -11.01 8.24
N HIS A 83 14.16 -11.09 8.09
CA HIS A 83 13.42 -10.44 7.01
C HIS A 83 12.24 -9.63 7.54
N PHE A 84 12.18 -8.34 7.20
CA PHE A 84 11.05 -7.46 7.49
C PHE A 84 10.40 -7.03 6.19
N VAL A 85 9.11 -7.29 6.05
CA VAL A 85 8.33 -7.03 4.83
C VAL A 85 7.23 -6.03 5.14
N MET A 86 7.35 -4.80 4.65
CA MET A 86 6.27 -3.82 4.77
C MET A 86 5.29 -3.91 3.61
N ILE A 87 4.00 -4.04 3.93
CA ILE A 87 2.94 -3.86 2.94
C ILE A 87 2.71 -2.37 2.72
N SER A 88 2.83 -1.94 1.47
CA SER A 88 2.54 -0.59 1.04
C SER A 88 1.44 -0.57 -0.04
N THR A 89 1.26 0.56 -0.71
CA THR A 89 0.12 0.82 -1.59
C THR A 89 0.54 1.74 -2.73
N ASP A 90 -0.10 1.58 -3.88
CA ASP A 90 -0.11 2.54 -4.99
C ASP A 90 -0.29 4.01 -4.54
N LYS A 91 -1.12 4.26 -3.52
CA LYS A 91 -1.39 5.61 -2.97
C LYS A 91 -0.18 6.29 -2.33
N ALA A 92 0.91 5.55 -2.07
CA ALA A 92 2.18 6.12 -1.63
C ALA A 92 2.96 6.78 -2.78
N VAL A 93 2.60 6.47 -4.03
CA VAL A 93 3.15 7.08 -5.24
C VAL A 93 2.41 8.37 -5.54
N ASN A 94 3.14 9.47 -5.75
CA ASN A 94 2.60 10.82 -5.99
C ASN A 94 1.41 11.15 -5.08
N PRO A 95 1.55 11.03 -3.75
CA PRO A 95 0.40 10.93 -2.85
C PRO A 95 -0.50 12.18 -2.95
N THR A 96 -1.81 11.97 -2.93
CA THR A 96 -2.80 13.07 -2.87
C THR A 96 -3.60 13.09 -1.57
N SER A 97 -3.36 12.10 -0.69
CA SER A 97 -4.05 11.97 0.60
C SER A 97 -3.09 11.84 1.76
N VAL A 98 -3.57 12.16 2.95
CA VAL A 98 -2.88 11.95 4.23
C VAL A 98 -2.53 10.47 4.44
N MET A 99 -3.41 9.56 4.03
CA MET A 99 -3.14 8.12 4.07
C MET A 99 -1.95 7.76 3.18
N GLY A 100 -1.97 8.22 1.92
CA GLY A 100 -0.89 7.98 0.95
C GLY A 100 0.46 8.51 1.42
N VAL A 101 0.52 9.79 1.81
CA VAL A 101 1.77 10.43 2.24
C VAL A 101 2.33 9.80 3.52
N THR A 102 1.49 9.37 4.45
CA THR A 102 1.97 8.68 5.65
C THR A 102 2.53 7.29 5.34
N LYS A 103 1.99 6.59 4.33
CA LYS A 103 2.56 5.33 3.83
C LYS A 103 3.87 5.55 3.10
N GLN A 104 3.97 6.58 2.26
CA GLN A 104 5.23 6.92 1.60
C GLN A 104 6.33 7.26 2.62
N LEU A 105 6.02 8.04 3.66
CA LEU A 105 6.98 8.32 4.74
C LEU A 105 7.41 7.05 5.50
N ALA A 106 6.50 6.10 5.69
CA ALA A 106 6.83 4.79 6.24
C ALA A 106 7.81 4.02 5.31
N GLU A 107 7.64 4.10 3.98
CA GLU A 107 8.58 3.50 3.03
C GLU A 107 9.96 4.15 3.12
N ARG A 108 10.03 5.48 3.20
CA ARG A 108 11.30 6.21 3.36
C ARG A 108 12.07 5.72 4.60
N TYR A 109 11.35 5.43 5.69
CA TYR A 109 11.97 4.91 6.91
C TYR A 109 12.46 3.47 6.77
N VAL A 110 11.64 2.57 6.22
CA VAL A 110 12.04 1.17 5.97
C VAL A 110 13.25 1.12 5.05
N HIS A 111 13.26 1.92 3.99
CA HIS A 111 14.38 2.02 3.07
C HIS A 111 15.61 2.63 3.74
N ALA A 112 15.52 3.73 4.49
CA ALA A 112 16.66 4.29 5.22
C ALA A 112 17.25 3.29 6.23
N MET A 113 16.41 2.50 6.90
CA MET A 113 16.86 1.44 7.80
C MET A 113 17.55 0.29 7.07
N SER A 114 17.14 -0.03 5.84
CA SER A 114 17.84 -1.04 5.01
C SER A 114 19.29 -0.68 4.71
N GLN A 115 19.63 0.61 4.69
CA GLN A 115 20.98 1.08 4.37
C GLN A 115 21.94 1.03 5.57
N VAL A 116 21.40 0.96 6.79
CA VAL A 116 22.20 0.99 8.03
C VAL A 116 22.12 -0.30 8.84
N SER A 117 21.12 -1.15 8.59
CA SER A 117 20.98 -2.43 9.28
C SER A 117 21.91 -3.47 8.66
N GLU A 118 22.70 -4.11 9.51
CA GLU A 118 23.54 -5.26 9.13
C GLU A 118 22.83 -6.61 9.40
N LYS A 119 21.68 -6.57 10.10
CA LYS A 119 21.02 -7.77 10.65
C LYS A 119 19.70 -8.10 9.97
N THR A 120 18.93 -7.08 9.61
CA THR A 120 17.57 -7.23 9.12
C THR A 120 17.47 -6.76 7.69
N LYS A 121 16.98 -7.63 6.81
CA LYS A 121 16.68 -7.29 5.43
C LYS A 121 15.30 -6.65 5.38
N PHE A 122 15.29 -5.34 5.15
CA PHE A 122 14.06 -4.55 5.04
C PHE A 122 13.61 -4.47 3.59
N VAL A 123 12.38 -4.91 3.32
CA VAL A 123 11.77 -4.83 1.98
C VAL A 123 10.37 -4.23 2.05
N VAL A 124 9.97 -3.59 0.97
CA VAL A 124 8.63 -3.01 0.80
C VAL A 124 7.95 -3.71 -0.36
N VAL A 125 6.64 -3.94 -0.26
CA VAL A 125 5.82 -4.44 -1.38
C VAL A 125 4.67 -3.48 -1.63
N ARG A 126 4.64 -2.84 -2.80
CA ARG A 126 3.57 -1.95 -3.29
C ARG A 126 2.62 -2.71 -4.20
N PHE A 127 1.32 -2.52 -4.00
CA PHE A 127 0.28 -2.98 -4.92
C PHE A 127 -0.99 -2.13 -4.78
N GLY A 128 -1.90 -2.30 -5.73
CA GLY A 128 -3.18 -1.60 -5.77
C GLY A 128 -4.25 -2.21 -4.87
N ASN A 129 -5.50 -2.11 -5.31
CA ASN A 129 -6.62 -2.59 -4.52
C ASN A 129 -6.69 -4.12 -4.51
N VAL A 130 -7.21 -4.66 -3.41
CA VAL A 130 -7.49 -6.08 -3.27
C VAL A 130 -9.00 -6.30 -3.26
N LEU A 131 -9.46 -7.19 -4.15
CA LEU A 131 -10.87 -7.54 -4.31
C LEU A 131 -11.46 -8.06 -2.99
N ALA A 132 -12.68 -7.62 -2.70
CA ALA A 132 -13.44 -7.99 -1.50
C ALA A 132 -12.71 -7.76 -0.16
N SER A 133 -11.67 -6.91 -0.12
CA SER A 133 -11.01 -6.58 1.14
C SER A 133 -11.96 -5.82 2.08
N ALA A 134 -11.75 -5.95 3.40
CA ALA A 134 -12.60 -5.31 4.40
C ALA A 134 -12.72 -3.79 4.15
N GLY A 135 -13.96 -3.29 4.15
CA GLY A 135 -14.29 -1.88 3.92
C GLY A 135 -13.95 -1.36 2.51
N SER A 136 -13.80 -2.24 1.53
CA SER A 136 -13.58 -1.85 0.12
C SER A 136 -14.91 -1.67 -0.64
N VAL A 137 -14.79 -1.23 -1.89
CA VAL A 137 -15.93 -0.88 -2.75
C VAL A 137 -16.84 -2.06 -3.06
N VAL A 138 -16.30 -3.27 -3.26
CA VAL A 138 -17.10 -4.44 -3.66
C VAL A 138 -18.12 -4.85 -2.57
N PRO A 139 -17.73 -5.01 -1.29
CA PRO A 139 -18.71 -5.26 -0.22
C PRO A 139 -19.74 -4.13 -0.07
N ILE A 140 -19.36 -2.87 -0.30
CA ILE A 140 -20.28 -1.73 -0.24
C ILE A 140 -21.33 -1.82 -1.35
N PHE A 141 -20.92 -2.12 -2.59
CA PHE A 141 -21.84 -2.29 -3.71
C PHE A 141 -22.76 -3.48 -3.49
N GLN A 142 -22.23 -4.62 -3.03
CA GLN A 142 -23.05 -5.79 -2.68
C GLN A 142 -24.09 -5.46 -1.59
N GLU A 143 -23.72 -4.67 -0.59
CA GLU A 143 -24.64 -4.19 0.44
C GLU A 143 -25.72 -3.27 -0.12
N GLN A 144 -25.34 -2.30 -0.96
CA GLN A 144 -26.27 -1.38 -1.62
C GLN A 144 -27.26 -2.13 -2.51
N ILE A 145 -26.77 -3.07 -3.31
CA ILE A 145 -27.60 -3.92 -4.17
C ILE A 145 -28.60 -4.72 -3.33
N ARG A 146 -28.16 -5.35 -2.23
CA ARG A 146 -29.06 -6.12 -1.35
C ARG A 146 -30.13 -5.26 -0.69
N ARG A 147 -29.90 -3.96 -0.55
CA ARG A 147 -30.87 -2.98 -0.01
C ARG A 147 -31.79 -2.37 -1.08
N GLY A 148 -31.62 -2.73 -2.35
CA GLY A 148 -32.40 -2.18 -3.46
C GLY A 148 -31.81 -0.91 -4.08
N GLY A 149 -30.56 -0.55 -3.78
CA GLY A 149 -29.87 0.60 -4.37
C GLY A 149 -30.20 1.96 -3.73
N PRO A 150 -29.74 3.06 -4.35
CA PRO A 150 -28.84 3.09 -5.52
C PRO A 150 -27.42 2.62 -5.16
N VAL A 151 -26.66 2.20 -6.18
CA VAL A 151 -25.21 1.96 -6.03
C VAL A 151 -24.47 3.28 -6.23
N THR A 152 -23.63 3.66 -5.26
CA THR A 152 -22.96 4.97 -5.28
C THR A 152 -21.54 4.86 -5.82
N VAL A 153 -21.27 5.45 -6.98
CA VAL A 153 -19.93 5.50 -7.58
C VAL A 153 -19.36 6.90 -7.43
N THR A 154 -18.09 7.02 -7.05
CA THR A 154 -17.46 8.34 -6.83
C THR A 154 -17.44 9.21 -8.09
N HIS A 155 -17.02 8.64 -9.23
CA HIS A 155 -16.89 9.35 -10.50
C HIS A 155 -17.00 8.36 -11.66
N PRO A 156 -17.59 8.75 -12.80
CA PRO A 156 -17.73 7.85 -13.96
C PRO A 156 -16.39 7.29 -14.42
N GLU A 157 -15.38 8.13 -14.60
CA GLU A 157 -14.03 7.73 -15.07
C GLU A 157 -13.08 7.21 -13.99
N MET A 158 -13.56 6.92 -12.77
CA MET A 158 -12.71 6.39 -11.70
C MET A 158 -12.18 5.00 -12.09
N ARG A 159 -10.86 4.79 -12.06
CA ARG A 159 -10.23 3.49 -12.36
C ARG A 159 -9.33 3.01 -11.22
N ARG A 160 -9.31 1.71 -10.97
CA ARG A 160 -8.45 1.09 -9.96
C ARG A 160 -7.85 -0.22 -10.44
N PHE A 161 -6.62 -0.46 -10.06
CA PHE A 161 -5.96 -1.76 -10.16
C PHE A 161 -6.55 -2.73 -9.15
N PHE A 162 -6.80 -3.97 -9.56
CA PHE A 162 -7.35 -4.99 -8.68
C PHE A 162 -6.56 -6.29 -8.78
N MET A 163 -6.42 -6.95 -7.64
CA MET A 163 -5.87 -8.28 -7.52
C MET A 163 -6.66 -9.06 -6.47
N THR A 164 -6.62 -10.39 -6.53
CA THR A 164 -7.27 -11.22 -5.50
C THR A 164 -6.41 -11.30 -4.23
N ILE A 165 -7.02 -11.57 -3.07
CA ILE A 165 -6.28 -11.74 -1.80
C ILE A 165 -5.22 -12.86 -1.91
N PRO A 166 -5.53 -14.06 -2.44
CA PRO A 166 -4.54 -15.13 -2.54
C PRO A 166 -3.36 -14.76 -3.44
N GLU A 167 -3.63 -14.13 -4.58
CA GLU A 167 -2.59 -13.71 -5.53
C GLU A 167 -1.66 -12.66 -4.90
N ALA A 168 -2.21 -11.59 -4.30
CA ALA A 168 -1.42 -10.56 -3.64
C ALA A 168 -0.58 -11.16 -2.48
N SER A 169 -1.18 -12.05 -1.68
CA SER A 169 -0.49 -12.70 -0.57
C SER A 169 0.65 -13.60 -1.04
N GLN A 170 0.44 -14.37 -2.12
CA GLN A 170 1.49 -15.21 -2.71
C GLN A 170 2.65 -14.37 -3.25
N LEU A 171 2.35 -13.28 -3.97
CA LEU A 171 3.39 -12.40 -4.51
C LEU A 171 4.17 -11.68 -3.41
N VAL A 172 3.52 -11.29 -2.31
CA VAL A 172 4.20 -10.77 -1.11
C VAL A 172 5.17 -11.80 -0.52
N LEU A 173 4.77 -13.07 -0.43
CA LEU A 173 5.65 -14.15 0.05
C LEU A 173 6.83 -14.37 -0.89
N GLN A 174 6.62 -14.32 -2.21
CA GLN A 174 7.69 -14.41 -3.20
C GLN A 174 8.67 -13.23 -3.09
N ALA A 175 8.17 -12.00 -2.98
CA ALA A 175 8.99 -10.81 -2.77
C ALA A 175 9.82 -10.92 -1.48
N ALA A 176 9.23 -11.41 -0.39
CA ALA A 176 9.92 -11.65 0.87
C ALA A 176 11.07 -12.67 0.74
N ALA A 177 10.86 -13.74 -0.02
CA ALA A 177 11.86 -14.78 -0.26
C ALA A 177 13.00 -14.30 -1.17
N MET A 178 12.72 -13.40 -2.12
CA MET A 178 13.70 -12.88 -3.09
C MET A 178 14.50 -11.70 -2.54
N GLY A 179 13.91 -10.93 -1.61
CA GLY A 179 14.45 -9.70 -1.09
C GLY A 179 15.77 -9.86 -0.35
N ARG A 180 16.74 -9.01 -0.68
CA ARG A 180 18.08 -8.96 -0.07
C ARG A 180 18.27 -7.78 0.87
N GLY A 181 17.30 -6.86 0.92
CA GLY A 181 17.32 -5.63 1.70
C GLY A 181 17.39 -4.41 0.80
N GLY A 182 16.51 -3.45 1.05
CA GLY A 182 16.43 -2.16 0.36
C GLY A 182 15.49 -2.13 -0.84
N GLU A 183 15.02 -3.29 -1.32
CA GLU A 183 14.12 -3.35 -2.46
C GLU A 183 12.70 -2.87 -2.13
N ILE A 184 12.13 -2.16 -3.09
CA ILE A 184 10.70 -1.88 -3.17
C ILE A 184 10.13 -2.72 -4.31
N PHE A 185 9.50 -3.83 -3.97
CA PHE A 185 8.81 -4.67 -4.94
C PHE A 185 7.49 -4.02 -5.33
N VAL A 186 7.20 -4.00 -6.63
CA VAL A 186 5.93 -3.54 -7.18
C VAL A 186 5.29 -4.72 -7.89
N LEU A 187 4.04 -5.03 -7.51
CA LEU A 187 3.28 -6.10 -8.14
C LEU A 187 2.75 -5.62 -9.50
N ASP A 188 2.84 -6.48 -10.51
CA ASP A 188 2.10 -6.30 -11.75
C ASP A 188 0.61 -6.55 -11.48
N MET A 189 -0.19 -5.50 -11.62
CA MET A 189 -1.62 -5.51 -11.33
C MET A 189 -2.49 -5.71 -12.59
N GLY A 190 -1.88 -5.84 -13.77
CA GLY A 190 -2.60 -5.82 -15.05
C GLY A 190 -3.32 -4.49 -15.30
N GLU A 191 -4.39 -4.55 -16.09
CA GLU A 191 -5.13 -3.37 -16.52
C GLU A 191 -6.06 -2.81 -15.44
N PRO A 192 -6.18 -1.47 -15.31
CA PRO A 192 -7.05 -0.86 -14.32
C PRO A 192 -8.53 -0.95 -14.73
N VAL A 193 -9.38 -1.32 -13.78
CA VAL A 193 -10.82 -1.51 -13.98
C VAL A 193 -11.58 -0.23 -13.66
N LYS A 194 -12.54 0.15 -14.51
CA LYS A 194 -13.44 1.28 -14.27
C LYS A 194 -14.47 0.91 -13.20
N ILE A 195 -14.59 1.75 -12.17
CA ILE A 195 -15.46 1.45 -11.01
C ILE A 195 -16.94 1.45 -11.37
N ALA A 196 -17.34 2.27 -12.36
CA ALA A 196 -18.71 2.24 -12.89
C ALA A 196 -19.03 0.89 -13.55
N ASP A 197 -18.11 0.36 -14.34
CA ASP A 197 -18.27 -0.95 -15.00
C ASP A 197 -18.35 -2.07 -13.96
N LEU A 198 -17.49 -2.01 -12.93
CA LEU A 198 -17.53 -2.94 -11.80
C LEU A 198 -18.88 -2.90 -11.06
N ALA A 199 -19.47 -1.71 -10.86
CA ALA A 199 -20.79 -1.57 -10.26
C ALA A 199 -21.88 -2.23 -11.12
N ALA A 200 -21.89 -1.94 -12.42
CA ALA A 200 -22.83 -2.52 -13.37
C ALA A 200 -22.72 -4.05 -13.44
N ASP A 201 -21.49 -4.59 -13.43
CA ASP A 201 -21.26 -6.03 -13.41
C ASP A 201 -21.79 -6.69 -12.13
N LEU A 202 -21.62 -6.07 -10.97
CA LEU A 202 -22.16 -6.61 -9.72
C LEU A 202 -23.70 -6.59 -9.67
N ILE A 203 -24.34 -5.56 -10.22
CA ILE A 203 -25.79 -5.50 -10.39
C ILE A 203 -26.26 -6.66 -11.28
N ARG A 204 -25.62 -6.83 -12.45
CA ARG A 204 -25.91 -7.91 -13.40
C ARG A 204 -25.73 -9.30 -12.81
N LEU A 205 -24.64 -9.54 -12.09
CA LEU A 205 -24.36 -10.81 -11.41
C LEU A 205 -25.34 -11.11 -10.28
N SER A 206 -26.08 -10.10 -9.79
CA SER A 206 -27.15 -10.26 -8.81
C SER A 206 -28.52 -10.54 -9.46
N GLY A 207 -28.58 -10.71 -10.79
CA GLY A 207 -29.81 -10.97 -11.54
C GLY A 207 -30.66 -9.72 -11.80
N LEU A 208 -30.08 -8.52 -11.66
CA LEU A 208 -30.73 -7.24 -11.83
C LEU A 208 -30.08 -6.44 -12.97
N THR A 209 -30.73 -5.36 -13.39
CA THR A 209 -30.23 -4.43 -14.41
C THR A 209 -30.02 -3.04 -13.81
N THR A 210 -29.36 -2.14 -14.55
CA THR A 210 -29.23 -0.73 -14.14
C THR A 210 -30.54 0.04 -14.18
N ASP A 211 -31.59 -0.52 -14.80
CA ASP A 211 -32.95 0.02 -14.73
C ASP A 211 -33.64 -0.37 -13.41
N ASP A 212 -33.26 -1.52 -12.83
CA ASP A 212 -33.73 -1.97 -11.51
C ASP A 212 -32.98 -1.27 -10.36
N ILE A 213 -31.68 -1.03 -10.55
CA ILE A 213 -30.80 -0.38 -9.57
C ILE A 213 -29.98 0.72 -10.24
N GLU A 214 -30.29 1.97 -9.91
CA GLU A 214 -29.57 3.13 -10.40
C GLU A 214 -28.12 3.18 -9.89
N ILE A 215 -27.20 3.62 -10.74
CA ILE A 215 -25.84 4.02 -10.36
C ILE A 215 -25.80 5.55 -10.22
N THR A 216 -25.61 6.03 -8.99
CA THR A 216 -25.54 7.47 -8.69
C THR A 216 -24.09 7.93 -8.51
N PHE A 217 -23.72 9.04 -9.14
CA PHE A 217 -22.39 9.62 -9.00
C PHE A 217 -22.31 10.62 -7.85
N THR A 218 -21.43 10.39 -6.89
CA THR A 218 -21.36 11.20 -5.64
C THR A 218 -20.26 12.27 -5.63
N GLY A 219 -19.43 12.32 -6.67
CA GLY A 219 -18.28 13.23 -6.75
C GLY A 219 -17.03 12.70 -6.03
N VAL A 220 -15.87 13.19 -6.46
CA VAL A 220 -14.55 12.82 -5.92
C VAL A 220 -14.38 13.37 -4.50
N ARG A 221 -13.97 12.50 -3.57
CA ARG A 221 -13.75 12.88 -2.18
C ARG A 221 -12.36 13.49 -1.99
N PRO A 222 -12.14 14.31 -0.95
CA PRO A 222 -10.82 14.84 -0.64
C PRO A 222 -9.73 13.76 -0.60
N GLY A 223 -8.63 14.03 -1.31
CA GLY A 223 -7.47 13.16 -1.41
C GLY A 223 -7.59 11.95 -2.36
N GLU A 224 -8.74 11.69 -2.99
CA GLU A 224 -8.89 10.60 -3.95
C GLU A 224 -8.38 10.95 -5.35
N LYS A 225 -7.63 10.04 -5.97
CA LYS A 225 -7.25 10.17 -7.39
C LYS A 225 -8.30 9.54 -8.31
N LEU A 226 -8.46 10.07 -9.52
CA LEU A 226 -9.21 9.36 -10.58
C LEU A 226 -8.48 8.08 -11.01
N TYR A 227 -7.15 8.17 -11.14
CA TYR A 227 -6.25 7.11 -11.58
C TYR A 227 -5.13 6.96 -10.56
N GLU A 228 -4.85 5.74 -10.11
CA GLU A 228 -3.71 5.46 -9.25
C GLU A 228 -2.48 5.14 -10.12
N GLU A 229 -1.29 5.30 -9.55
CA GLU A 229 -0.01 5.04 -10.20
C GLU A 229 0.74 3.96 -9.41
N LEU A 230 1.45 3.07 -10.11
CA LEU A 230 2.26 2.02 -9.46
C LEU A 230 3.73 2.42 -9.28
N TYR A 231 4.20 3.42 -10.02
CA TYR A 231 5.58 3.89 -10.05
C TYR A 231 5.62 5.41 -10.06
N PHE A 232 6.67 6.02 -9.49
CA PHE A 232 6.92 7.45 -9.72
C PHE A 232 7.42 7.67 -11.16
N ASP A 233 7.20 8.86 -11.72
CA ASP A 233 7.59 9.20 -13.10
C ASP A 233 9.09 8.98 -13.37
N GLU A 234 9.92 9.19 -12.35
CA GLU A 234 11.39 9.08 -12.41
C GLU A 234 11.91 7.72 -11.90
N GLU A 235 11.01 6.80 -11.51
CA GLU A 235 11.38 5.53 -10.88
C GLU A 235 11.85 4.52 -11.93
N GLN A 236 13.13 4.16 -11.90
CA GLN A 236 13.64 3.06 -12.72
C GLN A 236 13.13 1.73 -12.16
N THR A 237 12.78 0.80 -13.06
CA THR A 237 12.31 -0.53 -12.65
C THR A 237 13.23 -1.62 -13.16
N LEU A 238 13.63 -2.52 -12.26
CA LEU A 238 14.44 -3.69 -12.56
C LEU A 238 13.57 -4.95 -12.60
N PRO A 239 13.83 -5.88 -13.52
CA PRO A 239 13.12 -7.15 -13.55
C PRO A 239 13.51 -8.02 -12.36
N THR A 240 12.65 -9.00 -12.04
CA THR A 240 12.97 -10.06 -11.08
C THR A 240 12.74 -11.43 -11.71
N PRO A 241 13.24 -12.53 -11.12
CA PRO A 241 12.91 -13.89 -11.54
C PRO A 241 11.40 -14.19 -11.65
N HIS A 242 10.54 -13.47 -10.94
CA HIS A 242 9.09 -13.67 -11.02
C HIS A 242 8.46 -12.60 -11.94
N PRO A 243 7.70 -12.98 -12.99
CA PRO A 243 7.25 -12.05 -14.03
C PRO A 243 6.30 -10.97 -13.51
N LYS A 244 5.54 -11.26 -12.44
CA LYS A 244 4.63 -10.29 -11.79
C LYS A 244 5.28 -9.44 -10.70
N LEU A 245 6.62 -9.49 -10.57
CA LEU A 245 7.37 -8.71 -9.59
C LEU A 245 8.45 -7.90 -10.28
N ARG A 246 8.45 -6.59 -10.04
CA ARG A 246 9.52 -5.68 -10.42
C ARG A 246 10.09 -5.02 -9.18
N VAL A 247 11.37 -4.63 -9.22
CA VAL A 247 11.98 -3.81 -8.17
C VAL A 247 12.02 -2.37 -8.66
N ALA A 248 11.39 -1.49 -7.92
CA ALA A 248 11.49 -0.05 -8.10
C ALA A 248 12.77 0.47 -7.44
N TYR A 249 13.62 1.14 -8.23
CA TYR A 249 14.79 1.83 -7.72
C TYR A 249 14.38 3.22 -7.22
N HIS A 250 14.65 3.49 -5.95
CA HIS A 250 14.31 4.75 -5.33
C HIS A 250 15.57 5.50 -4.90
N ARG A 251 15.49 6.84 -4.88
CA ARG A 251 16.59 7.66 -4.36
C ARG A 251 16.77 7.38 -2.86
N PRO A 252 17.99 7.15 -2.38
CA PRO A 252 18.21 6.91 -0.95
C PRO A 252 17.87 8.18 -0.14
N PHE A 253 17.22 7.98 1.00
CA PHE A 253 17.01 9.03 2.01
C PHE A 253 17.95 8.81 3.19
N SER A 254 18.50 9.91 3.71
CA SER A 254 19.24 9.87 4.97
C SER A 254 18.30 9.48 6.10
N LEU A 255 18.74 8.53 6.95
CA LEU A 255 18.00 8.16 8.15
C LEU A 255 17.80 9.36 9.09
N GLU A 256 18.77 10.28 9.14
CA GLU A 256 18.68 11.49 9.97
C GLU A 256 17.52 12.38 9.53
N ASP A 257 17.41 12.68 8.23
CA ASP A 257 16.36 13.53 7.65
C ASP A 257 14.97 12.93 7.87
N VAL A 258 14.84 11.61 7.70
CA VAL A 258 13.58 10.89 7.93
C VAL A 258 13.20 10.96 9.42
N LEU A 259 14.17 10.76 10.33
CA LEU A 259 13.91 10.85 11.76
C LEU A 259 13.56 12.28 12.20
N GLU A 260 14.19 13.30 11.63
CA GLU A 260 13.81 14.69 11.87
C GLU A 260 12.37 14.98 11.43
N SER A 261 12.02 14.55 10.23
CA SER A 261 10.66 14.62 9.69
C SER A 261 9.64 13.97 10.63
N PHE A 262 9.97 12.78 11.16
CA PHE A 262 9.10 12.06 12.09
C PHE A 262 8.95 12.80 13.44
N ARG A 263 10.04 13.38 13.96
CA ARG A 263 9.99 14.20 15.19
C ARG A 263 9.13 15.44 14.98
N ALA A 264 9.24 16.11 13.84
CA ALA A 264 8.45 17.28 13.50
C ALA A 264 6.95 16.93 13.43
N LEU A 265 6.59 15.85 12.75
CA LEU A 265 5.20 15.37 12.68
C LEU A 265 4.67 14.94 14.05
N TRP A 266 5.48 14.24 14.85
CA TRP A 266 5.09 13.82 16.19
C TRP A 266 4.75 15.02 17.10
N ARG A 267 5.50 16.12 17.02
CA ARG A 267 5.18 17.34 17.79
C ARG A 267 3.82 17.94 17.39
N LEU A 268 3.41 17.77 16.13
CA LEU A 268 2.17 18.33 15.59
C LEU A 268 0.96 17.38 15.63
N ARG A 269 1.15 16.09 15.91
CA ARG A 269 0.10 15.05 15.84
C ARG A 269 -1.21 15.33 16.59
N ASN A 270 -1.18 16.14 17.65
CA ASN A 270 -2.37 16.50 18.45
C ASN A 270 -2.78 17.97 18.22
N LYS A 271 -2.24 18.62 17.17
CA LYS A 271 -2.64 19.95 16.72
C LYS A 271 -3.72 19.80 15.65
N SER A 272 -4.21 20.92 15.11
CA SER A 272 -5.24 20.89 14.08
C SER A 272 -4.80 20.14 12.82
N GLU A 273 -5.77 19.49 12.15
CA GLU A 273 -5.57 18.74 10.91
C GLU A 273 -4.82 19.57 9.86
N ARG A 274 -5.18 20.86 9.72
CA ARG A 274 -4.49 21.81 8.84
C ARG A 274 -2.99 21.91 9.13
N ARG A 275 -2.58 21.97 10.41
CA ARG A 275 -1.16 22.08 10.78
C ARG A 275 -0.40 20.80 10.47
N VAL A 276 -1.01 19.64 10.71
CA VAL A 276 -0.39 18.35 10.35
C VAL A 276 -0.23 18.25 8.84
N ARG A 277 -1.27 18.60 8.07
CA ARG A 277 -1.26 18.58 6.61
C ARG A 277 -0.21 19.50 6.00
N LEU A 278 -0.09 20.72 6.51
CA LEU A 278 0.95 21.66 6.07
C LEU A 278 2.35 21.11 6.31
N LYS A 279 2.60 20.49 7.47
CA LYS A 279 3.90 19.85 7.72
C LYS A 279 4.14 18.63 6.84
N LEU A 280 3.11 17.83 6.52
CA LEU A 280 3.22 16.72 5.57
C LEU A 280 3.62 17.23 4.17
N ARG A 281 3.00 18.33 3.68
CA ARG A 281 3.36 18.96 2.40
C ARG A 281 4.78 19.52 2.40
N GLU A 282 5.23 20.06 3.52
CA GLU A 282 6.61 20.56 3.67
C GLU A 282 7.65 19.42 3.58
N ILE A 283 7.37 18.27 4.21
CA ILE A 283 8.28 17.11 4.23
C ILE A 283 8.25 16.33 2.91
N VAL A 284 7.10 16.28 2.26
CA VAL A 284 6.87 15.57 1.00
C VAL A 284 6.38 16.56 -0.03
N PRO A 285 7.28 17.21 -0.80
CA PRO A 285 6.90 18.17 -1.83
C PRO A 285 6.01 17.57 -2.92
N GLU A 286 6.08 16.26 -3.14
CA GLU A 286 5.25 15.51 -4.09
C GLU A 286 3.79 15.35 -3.59
N TYR A 287 3.52 15.60 -2.30
CA TYR A 287 2.18 15.50 -1.73
C TYR A 287 1.30 16.66 -2.21
N ARG A 288 0.43 16.38 -3.17
CA ARG A 288 -0.54 17.33 -3.73
C ARG A 288 -1.94 16.99 -3.25
N ASP A 289 -2.41 17.70 -2.24
CA ASP A 289 -3.78 17.56 -1.77
C ASP A 289 -4.75 18.22 -2.77
N ASN A 290 -5.81 17.51 -3.15
CA ASN A 290 -6.78 17.91 -4.18
C ASN A 290 -7.57 19.21 -3.89
N GLY A 291 -7.27 19.90 -2.79
CA GLY A 291 -7.69 21.29 -2.59
C GLY A 291 -7.01 22.29 -3.54
N ASP A 292 -5.93 21.88 -4.22
CA ASP A 292 -5.26 22.64 -5.28
C ASP A 292 -5.48 21.91 -6.63
N THR A 293 -6.38 22.43 -7.45
CA THR A 293 -6.78 21.83 -8.73
C THR A 293 -5.66 21.91 -9.78
N ALA A 294 -5.10 20.76 -10.15
CA ALA A 294 -4.59 20.53 -11.49
C ALA A 294 -4.87 19.06 -11.89
N PRO A 295 -5.43 18.80 -13.08
CA PRO A 295 -5.63 17.43 -13.55
C PRO A 295 -4.27 16.73 -13.74
N PRO A 296 -4.16 15.43 -13.45
CA PRO A 296 -2.96 14.66 -13.74
C PRO A 296 -2.75 14.54 -15.25
N THR A 297 -1.49 14.62 -15.67
CA THR A 297 -1.06 14.27 -17.03
C THR A 297 -1.30 12.78 -17.25
N PRO A 298 -1.83 12.34 -18.41
CA PRO A 298 -2.02 10.93 -18.69
C PRO A 298 -0.71 10.15 -18.61
N ALA A 299 -0.78 8.93 -18.06
CA ALA A 299 0.36 8.04 -17.93
C ALA A 299 1.08 7.83 -19.28
N PRO A 300 2.42 7.77 -19.31
CA PRO A 300 3.15 7.43 -20.52
C PRO A 300 2.74 6.02 -20.97
N GLN A 301 2.33 5.90 -22.23
CA GLN A 301 2.13 4.58 -22.82
C GLN A 301 3.45 3.82 -22.82
N PRO A 302 3.44 2.49 -22.58
CA PRO A 302 4.64 1.69 -22.72
C PRO A 302 5.19 1.88 -24.14
N VAL A 303 6.44 2.35 -24.21
CA VAL A 303 7.16 2.50 -25.46
C VAL A 303 7.18 1.12 -26.15
N PRO A 304 6.77 1.00 -27.42
CA PRO A 304 6.89 -0.26 -28.15
C PRO A 304 8.35 -0.71 -28.09
N SER A 305 8.57 -1.96 -27.70
CA SER A 305 9.90 -2.57 -27.75
C SER A 305 10.47 -2.39 -29.16
N GLU A 306 11.58 -1.68 -29.29
CA GLU A 306 12.33 -1.62 -30.53
C GLU A 306 12.65 -3.05 -31.00
N PRO A 307 12.56 -3.34 -32.31
CA PRO A 307 12.92 -4.65 -32.83
C PRO A 307 14.38 -4.94 -32.48
N GLN A 308 14.58 -6.04 -31.74
CA GLN A 308 15.89 -6.54 -31.38
C GLN A 308 16.78 -6.60 -32.63
N THR A 309 17.83 -5.78 -32.64
CA THR A 309 18.89 -5.90 -33.63
C THR A 309 19.56 -7.24 -33.37
N ILE A 310 19.38 -8.16 -34.31
CA ILE A 310 20.04 -9.47 -34.32
C ILE A 310 21.55 -9.18 -34.36
N LEU A 311 22.25 -9.50 -33.28
CA LEU A 311 23.71 -9.58 -33.27
C LEU A 311 24.12 -10.63 -34.32
N PRO A 312 25.04 -10.31 -35.25
CA PRO A 312 25.48 -11.29 -36.24
C PRO A 312 26.17 -12.46 -35.54
N SER A 313 25.75 -13.67 -35.91
CA SER A 313 26.39 -14.93 -35.56
C SER A 313 27.84 -14.92 -36.03
N ASN A 314 28.77 -15.03 -35.09
CA ASN A 314 30.16 -15.38 -35.40
C ASN A 314 30.21 -16.86 -35.79
N ASP A 315 30.20 -17.09 -37.10
CA ASP A 315 30.76 -18.30 -37.71
C ASP A 315 31.73 -17.85 -38.82
N GLN A 316 32.88 -18.55 -38.89
CA GLN A 316 34.06 -18.36 -39.76
C GLN A 316 35.08 -17.35 -39.18
N ILE A 317 36.32 -17.70 -38.79
CA ILE A 317 37.28 -18.75 -39.20
C ILE A 317 38.05 -19.24 -37.96
#